data_AF-Q21AE0-F1
#
_entry.id   AF-Q21AE0-F1
#
_cell.length_a   1.000
_cell.length_b   1.000
_cell.length_c   1.000
_cell.angle_alpha   90.00
_cell.angle_beta   90.00
_cell.angle_gamma   90.00
#
_symmetry.space_group_name_H-M   'P 1'
#
loop_
_entity.id
_entity.type
_entity.pdbx_description
1 polymer ?
#
loop_
_entity_poly.entity_id
_entity_poly.type
_entity_poly.pdbx_seq_one_letter_code
_entity_poly.pdbx_strand_id
1 'polypeptide(L)'
;MSAYDVISTDVSFVPRTAAPPAVARKEVVVGPSASEFDFLATAAEEAERAQRAAAERMAGEARRALVTALQQKALDQASWDALIARARQAAQRGARELLLIRFPSELCSDRGRAINAMDPSWPETLIGEAADVFERWQRELKPQGFGLTAQILDFPGGFPGDAGLTLKWGR
;
A
#
# COMPACT_ATOMS: atom_id res chain seq x y z
N MET A 1 -90.89 65.08 5.59
CA MET A 1 -90.61 66.53 5.53
C MET A 1 -89.10 66.66 5.49
N SER A 2 -88.55 66.95 4.32
CA SER A 2 -87.12 67.17 4.05
C SER A 2 -86.93 68.66 3.78
N ALA A 3 -85.91 69.27 4.37
CA ALA A 3 -85.53 70.64 4.03
C ALA A 3 -84.04 70.89 4.33
N TYR A 4 -83.42 71.58 3.38
CA TYR A 4 -82.16 72.33 3.39
C TYR A 4 -80.86 71.65 2.93
N ASP A 5 -80.62 71.84 1.63
CA ASP A 5 -79.40 72.35 0.98
C ASP A 5 -78.30 72.94 1.87
N VAL A 6 -77.04 72.70 1.51
CA VAL A 6 -76.10 73.73 1.01
C VAL A 6 -75.03 73.06 0.14
N ILE A 7 -74.92 73.51 -1.11
CA ILE A 7 -73.78 73.33 -2.03
C ILE A 7 -72.75 74.42 -1.74
N SER A 8 -71.45 74.10 -1.72
CA SER A 8 -70.40 74.81 -2.49
C SER A 8 -68.98 74.48 -1.99
N THR A 9 -68.29 73.69 -2.82
CA THR A 9 -66.90 73.78 -3.28
C THR A 9 -65.77 74.12 -2.29
N ASP A 10 -64.92 73.12 -2.04
CA ASP A 10 -63.46 73.32 -2.01
C ASP A 10 -62.78 72.19 -2.78
N VAL A 11 -62.04 72.55 -3.84
CA VAL A 11 -61.24 71.62 -4.63
C VAL A 11 -59.86 71.56 -3.98
N SER A 12 -59.64 70.53 -3.17
CA SER A 12 -58.33 70.25 -2.59
C SER A 12 -57.72 69.00 -3.23
N PHE A 13 -56.70 69.25 -4.05
CA PHE A 13 -55.79 68.29 -4.65
C PHE A 13 -55.10 67.44 -3.57
N VAL A 14 -55.30 66.11 -3.60
CA VAL A 14 -54.57 65.18 -2.71
C VAL A 14 -53.51 64.43 -3.54
N PRO A 15 -52.21 64.55 -3.21
CA PRO A 15 -51.15 63.86 -3.93
C PRO A 15 -51.18 62.34 -3.64
N ARG A 16 -50.91 61.56 -4.69
CA ARG A 16 -50.81 60.09 -4.66
C ARG A 16 -49.70 59.67 -3.69
N THR A 17 -50.06 59.06 -2.56
CA THR A 17 -49.11 58.53 -1.58
C THR A 17 -48.26 57.44 -2.23
N ALA A 18 -46.94 57.61 -2.22
CA ALA A 18 -45.98 56.62 -2.70
C ALA A 18 -46.00 55.38 -1.79
N ALA A 19 -46.02 54.20 -2.38
CA ALA A 19 -45.88 52.93 -1.67
C ALA A 19 -44.52 52.87 -0.93
N PRO A 20 -44.44 52.26 0.26
CA PRO A 20 -43.18 52.14 0.99
C PRO A 20 -42.17 51.31 0.19
N PRO A 21 -40.86 51.63 0.26
CA PRO A 21 -39.85 50.87 -0.46
C PRO A 21 -39.83 49.44 0.09
N ALA A 22 -39.95 48.47 -0.82
CA ALA A 22 -39.72 47.07 -0.50
C ALA A 22 -38.30 46.92 0.05
N VAL A 23 -38.18 46.53 1.31
CA VAL A 23 -36.89 46.17 1.90
C VAL A 23 -36.42 44.92 1.16
N ALA A 24 -35.47 45.10 0.25
CA ALA A 24 -34.82 44.01 -0.45
C ALA A 24 -34.15 43.12 0.61
N ARG A 25 -34.80 41.99 0.93
CA ARG A 25 -34.16 40.91 1.66
C ARG A 25 -33.00 40.45 0.77
N LYS A 26 -31.75 40.71 1.18
CA LYS A 26 -30.61 40.03 0.60
C LYS A 26 -30.80 38.54 0.87
N GLU A 27 -31.18 37.80 -0.16
CA GLU A 27 -31.04 36.35 -0.13
C GLU A 27 -29.57 36.05 0.14
N VAL A 28 -29.28 35.56 1.35
CA VAL A 28 -27.99 34.95 1.62
C VAL A 28 -27.99 33.67 0.80
N VAL A 29 -27.38 33.72 -0.38
CA VAL A 29 -27.07 32.51 -1.14
C VAL A 29 -26.06 31.75 -0.29
N VAL A 30 -26.55 30.79 0.50
CA VAL A 30 -25.71 29.83 1.21
C VAL A 30 -25.22 28.83 0.16
N GLY A 31 -24.25 29.28 -0.62
CA GLY A 31 -23.46 28.41 -1.48
C GLY A 31 -22.31 27.79 -0.67
N PRO A 32 -21.73 26.69 -1.16
CA PRO A 32 -20.55 26.10 -0.56
C PRO A 32 -19.44 27.14 -0.38
N SER A 33 -18.77 27.12 0.77
CA SER A 33 -17.68 28.07 1.06
C SER A 33 -16.31 27.44 0.84
N ALA A 34 -15.32 28.24 0.47
CA ALA A 34 -13.94 27.76 0.38
C ALA A 34 -13.42 27.21 1.73
N SER A 35 -13.86 27.78 2.86
CA SER A 35 -13.51 27.31 4.20
C SER A 35 -14.09 25.93 4.51
N GLU A 36 -15.30 25.63 4.03
CA GLU A 36 -15.89 24.30 4.15
C GLU A 36 -15.08 23.28 3.35
N PHE A 37 -14.66 23.64 2.13
CA PHE A 37 -13.88 22.76 1.26
C PHE A 37 -12.48 22.52 1.82
N ASP A 38 -11.84 23.55 2.38
CA ASP A 38 -10.53 23.47 3.05
C ASP A 38 -10.59 22.56 4.28
N PHE A 39 -11.65 22.68 5.09
CA PHE A 39 -11.89 21.79 6.23
C PHE A 39 -12.08 20.33 5.79
N LEU A 40 -12.89 20.09 4.76
CA LEU A 40 -13.12 18.74 4.23
C LEU A 40 -11.84 18.14 3.63
N ALA A 41 -11.05 18.93 2.91
CA ALA A 41 -9.77 18.51 2.34
C ALA A 41 -8.78 18.13 3.46
N THR A 42 -8.63 18.98 4.48
CA THR A 42 -7.77 18.71 5.64
C THR A 42 -8.20 17.43 6.36
N ALA A 43 -9.49 17.26 6.63
CA ALA A 43 -10.02 16.05 7.27
C ALA A 43 -9.78 14.78 6.43
N ALA A 44 -9.90 14.86 5.10
CA ALA A 44 -9.62 13.75 4.20
C ALA A 44 -8.13 13.38 4.21
N GLU A 45 -7.22 14.37 4.18
CA GLU A 45 -5.78 14.14 4.27
C GLU A 45 -5.38 13.51 5.61
N GLU A 46 -5.98 13.94 6.71
CA GLU A 46 -5.77 13.36 8.05
C GLU A 46 -6.26 11.92 8.11
N ALA A 47 -7.45 11.64 7.59
CA ALA A 47 -7.99 10.30 7.51
C ALA A 47 -7.10 9.39 6.65
N GLU A 48 -6.62 9.86 5.50
CA GLU A 48 -5.71 9.11 4.63
C GLU A 48 -4.35 8.86 5.32
N ARG A 49 -3.78 9.88 5.99
CA ARG A 49 -2.56 9.72 6.80
C ARG A 49 -2.75 8.68 7.91
N ALA A 50 -3.87 8.70 8.63
CA ALA A 50 -4.19 7.72 9.66
C ALA A 50 -4.36 6.30 9.09
N GLN A 51 -5.02 6.17 7.94
CA GLN A 51 -5.20 4.89 7.25
C GLN A 51 -3.85 4.32 6.79
N ARG A 52 -2.99 5.14 6.17
CA ARG A 52 -1.63 4.73 5.79
C ARG A 52 -0.82 4.26 6.99
N ALA A 53 -0.80 5.05 8.07
CA ALA A 53 -0.09 4.69 9.30
C ALA A 53 -0.65 3.40 9.96
N ALA A 54 -1.96 3.15 9.86
CA ALA A 54 -2.55 1.90 10.33
C ALA A 54 -2.13 0.71 9.46
N ALA A 55 -2.18 0.86 8.14
CA ALA A 55 -1.76 -0.18 7.19
C ALA A 55 -0.28 -0.54 7.35
N GLU A 56 0.60 0.45 7.50
CA GLU A 56 2.04 0.26 7.73
C GLU A 56 2.31 -0.50 9.04
N ARG A 57 1.62 -0.16 10.12
CA ARG A 57 1.74 -0.87 11.40
C ARG A 57 1.34 -2.33 11.26
N MET A 58 0.19 -2.60 10.65
CA MET A 58 -0.30 -3.97 10.42
C MET A 58 0.67 -4.76 9.54
N ALA A 59 1.18 -4.16 8.47
CA ALA A 59 2.17 -4.80 7.59
C ALA A 59 3.47 -5.11 8.35
N GLY A 60 3.95 -4.18 9.19
CA GLY A 60 5.14 -4.39 10.02
C GLY A 60 4.97 -5.47 11.09
N GLU A 61 3.77 -5.60 11.68
CA GLU A 61 3.44 -6.69 12.60
C GLU A 61 3.38 -8.04 11.89
N ALA A 62 2.68 -8.12 10.76
CA ALA A 62 2.62 -9.32 9.94
C ALA A 62 4.02 -9.76 9.48
N ARG A 63 4.86 -8.81 9.07
CA ARG A 63 6.26 -9.05 8.68
C ARG A 63 7.06 -9.65 9.84
N ARG A 64 7.01 -9.03 11.02
CA ARG A 64 7.71 -9.53 12.20
C ARG A 64 7.27 -10.94 12.58
N ALA A 65 5.95 -11.18 12.59
CA ALA A 65 5.40 -12.51 12.88
C ALA A 65 5.88 -13.56 11.85
N LEU A 66 5.87 -13.22 10.56
CA LEU A 66 6.38 -14.08 9.50
C LEU A 66 7.87 -14.40 9.69
N VAL A 67 8.70 -13.38 9.96
CA VAL A 67 10.14 -13.57 10.19
C VAL A 67 10.36 -14.51 11.37
N THR A 68 9.70 -14.28 12.51
CA THR A 68 9.83 -15.15 13.69
C THR A 68 9.42 -16.59 13.39
N ALA A 69 8.32 -16.80 12.67
CA ALA A 69 7.87 -18.14 12.30
C ALA A 69 8.88 -18.86 11.38
N LEU A 70 9.43 -18.15 10.39
CA LEU A 70 10.38 -18.74 9.44
C LEU A 70 11.78 -18.96 10.02
N GLN A 71 12.21 -18.16 11.00
CA GLN A 71 13.49 -18.37 11.69
C GLN A 71 13.58 -19.75 12.35
N GLN A 72 12.46 -20.28 12.83
CA GLN A 72 12.40 -21.59 13.50
C GLN A 72 12.03 -22.73 12.56
N LYS A 73 11.66 -22.42 11.31
CA LYS A 73 11.23 -23.41 10.34
C LYS A 73 12.45 -24.06 9.70
N ALA A 74 12.57 -25.38 9.91
CA ALA A 74 13.52 -26.21 9.19
C ALA A 74 12.89 -26.72 7.88
N LEU A 75 13.72 -26.91 6.86
CA LEU A 75 13.32 -27.55 5.61
C LEU A 75 13.14 -29.05 5.83
N ASP A 76 11.89 -29.52 5.77
CA ASP A 76 11.61 -30.95 5.81
C ASP A 76 11.78 -31.65 4.45
N GLN A 77 11.79 -32.98 4.48
CA GLN A 77 11.96 -33.80 3.28
C GLN A 77 10.84 -33.57 2.25
N ALA A 78 9.59 -33.45 2.70
CA ALA A 78 8.44 -33.28 1.82
C ALA A 78 8.50 -31.93 1.07
N SER A 79 8.88 -30.86 1.76
CA SER A 79 9.05 -29.52 1.20
C SER A 79 10.18 -29.48 0.18
N TRP A 80 11.29 -30.17 0.47
CA TRP A 80 12.37 -30.33 -0.50
C TRP A 80 11.93 -31.09 -1.75
N ASP A 81 11.27 -32.23 -1.60
CA ASP A 81 10.82 -33.02 -2.74
C ASP A 81 9.82 -32.22 -3.60
N ALA A 82 8.97 -31.41 -2.97
CA ALA A 82 8.08 -30.49 -3.68
C ALA A 82 8.83 -29.38 -4.44
N LEU A 83 9.92 -28.83 -3.88
CA LEU A 83 10.80 -27.88 -4.57
C LEU A 83 11.42 -28.52 -5.83
N ILE A 84 11.96 -29.73 -5.70
CA ILE A 84 12.60 -30.44 -6.82
C ILE A 84 11.57 -30.87 -7.89
N ALA A 85 10.38 -31.30 -7.47
CA ALA A 85 9.29 -31.60 -8.39
C ALA A 85 8.88 -30.38 -9.22
N ARG A 86 8.75 -29.20 -8.59
CA ARG A 86 8.49 -27.93 -9.30
C ARG A 86 9.60 -27.58 -10.27
N ALA A 87 10.87 -27.74 -9.88
CA ALA A 87 12.02 -27.50 -10.76
C ALA A 87 11.98 -28.42 -11.99
N ARG A 88 11.70 -29.71 -11.78
CA ARG A 88 11.54 -30.69 -12.87
C ARG A 88 10.40 -30.32 -13.83
N GLN A 89 9.26 -29.90 -13.30
CA GLN A 89 8.14 -29.42 -14.11
C GLN A 89 8.48 -28.16 -14.91
N ALA A 90 9.24 -27.23 -14.33
CA ALA A 90 9.72 -26.05 -15.03
C ALA A 90 10.66 -26.44 -16.19
N ALA A 91 11.59 -27.36 -15.94
CA ALA A 91 12.50 -27.89 -16.97
C ALA A 91 11.75 -28.59 -18.11
N GLN A 92 10.70 -29.37 -17.81
CA GLN A 92 9.82 -29.99 -18.82
C GLN A 92 9.16 -28.97 -19.74
N ARG A 93 8.96 -27.73 -19.27
CA ARG A 93 8.44 -26.60 -20.06
C ARG A 93 9.53 -25.76 -20.73
N GLY A 94 10.79 -26.21 -20.71
CA GLY A 94 11.92 -25.52 -21.34
C GLY A 94 12.57 -24.43 -20.48
N ALA A 95 12.15 -24.25 -19.22
CA ALA A 95 12.82 -23.32 -18.32
C ALA A 95 14.26 -23.80 -18.01
N ARG A 96 15.16 -22.84 -17.73
CA ARG A 96 16.56 -23.07 -17.32
C ARG A 96 16.83 -22.68 -15.87
N GLU A 97 15.84 -22.13 -15.21
CA GLU A 97 15.92 -21.75 -13.80
C GLU A 97 14.54 -21.75 -13.15
N LEU A 98 14.52 -21.82 -11.82
CA LEU A 98 13.32 -21.68 -11.00
C LEU A 98 13.66 -21.01 -9.66
N LEU A 99 12.87 -20.00 -9.28
CA LEU A 99 12.86 -19.47 -7.92
C LEU A 99 12.34 -20.55 -6.96
N LEU A 100 13.23 -21.12 -6.16
CA LEU A 100 12.92 -22.18 -5.20
C LEU A 100 12.08 -21.62 -4.06
N ILE A 101 12.65 -20.63 -3.37
CA ILE A 101 12.06 -19.98 -2.22
C ILE A 101 12.20 -18.46 -2.33
N ARG A 102 11.21 -17.77 -1.78
CA ARG A 102 11.23 -16.34 -1.48
C ARG A 102 11.13 -16.20 0.02
N PHE A 103 11.96 -15.36 0.61
CA PHE A 103 12.05 -15.23 2.06
C PHE A 103 12.43 -13.80 2.47
N PRO A 104 12.05 -13.35 3.69
CA PRO A 104 12.47 -12.06 4.22
C PRO A 104 14.00 -11.93 4.28
N SER A 105 14.57 -10.81 3.84
CA SER A 105 16.01 -10.53 4.00
C SER A 105 16.45 -10.53 5.46
N GLU A 106 15.52 -10.34 6.40
CA GLU A 106 15.72 -10.48 7.84
C GLU A 106 16.05 -11.91 8.29
N LEU A 107 15.91 -12.92 7.42
CA LEU A 107 16.48 -14.26 7.60
C LEU A 107 17.92 -14.37 7.10
N CYS A 108 18.57 -13.24 6.82
CA CYS A 108 20.01 -13.12 6.74
C CYS A 108 20.53 -12.41 8.01
N SER A 109 21.63 -12.89 8.59
CA SER A 109 22.28 -12.27 9.76
C SER A 109 22.70 -10.82 9.52
N ASP A 110 22.95 -10.48 8.25
CA ASP A 110 23.29 -9.14 7.78
C ASP A 110 22.13 -8.38 7.13
N ARG A 111 20.91 -8.91 7.21
CA ARG A 111 19.70 -8.37 6.57
C ARG A 111 19.80 -8.23 5.04
N GLY A 112 20.49 -9.16 4.38
CA GLY A 112 20.54 -9.27 2.92
C GLY A 112 21.57 -8.36 2.26
N ARG A 113 22.50 -7.76 3.01
CA ARG A 113 23.53 -6.88 2.46
C ARG A 113 24.48 -7.61 1.52
N ALA A 114 24.95 -8.80 1.92
CA ALA A 114 25.84 -9.63 1.12
C ALA A 114 25.17 -10.06 -0.20
N ILE A 115 23.89 -10.46 -0.14
CA ILE A 115 23.09 -10.77 -1.34
C ILE A 115 23.01 -9.54 -2.25
N ASN A 116 22.67 -8.36 -1.70
CA ASN A 116 22.53 -7.12 -2.47
C ASN A 116 23.85 -6.68 -3.12
N ALA A 117 24.98 -6.91 -2.44
CA ALA A 117 26.32 -6.58 -2.93
C ALA A 117 26.89 -7.64 -3.89
N MET A 118 26.16 -8.73 -4.16
CA MET A 118 26.67 -9.90 -4.88
C MET A 118 27.94 -10.49 -4.24
N ASP A 119 28.07 -10.37 -2.92
CA ASP A 119 29.23 -10.84 -2.16
C ASP A 119 29.25 -12.38 -2.14
N PRO A 120 30.32 -13.05 -2.59
CA PRO A 120 30.40 -14.52 -2.60
C PRO A 120 30.18 -15.20 -1.24
N SER A 121 30.38 -14.47 -0.13
CA SER A 121 30.12 -14.94 1.24
C SER A 121 28.65 -14.88 1.66
N TRP A 122 27.74 -14.41 0.79
CA TRP A 122 26.30 -14.36 1.09
C TRP A 122 25.71 -15.64 1.70
N PRO A 123 26.15 -16.87 1.36
CA PRO A 123 25.60 -18.06 1.98
C PRO A 123 25.81 -18.13 3.49
N GLU A 124 26.90 -17.57 4.00
CA GLU A 124 27.23 -17.54 5.44
C GLU A 124 26.26 -16.68 6.24
N THR A 125 25.49 -15.83 5.56
CA THR A 125 24.50 -14.97 6.19
C THR A 125 23.15 -15.66 6.39
N LEU A 126 22.86 -16.74 5.67
CA LEU A 126 21.55 -17.37 5.67
C LEU A 126 21.20 -17.99 7.03
N ILE A 127 19.91 -17.92 7.39
CA ILE A 127 19.34 -18.47 8.63
C ILE A 127 18.08 -19.28 8.28
N GLY A 128 17.80 -20.34 9.06
CA GLY A 128 16.57 -21.13 8.96
C GLY A 128 16.44 -21.86 7.62
N GLU A 129 15.21 -21.98 7.11
CA GLU A 129 14.89 -22.70 5.87
C GLU A 129 15.75 -22.28 4.67
N ALA A 130 16.17 -21.01 4.57
CA ALA A 130 17.03 -20.56 3.48
C ALA A 130 18.46 -21.14 3.56
N ALA A 131 19.00 -21.27 4.77
CA ALA A 131 20.27 -21.96 5.02
C ALA A 131 20.16 -23.45 4.67
N ASP A 132 19.08 -24.11 5.11
CA ASP A 132 18.85 -25.53 4.82
C ASP A 132 18.76 -25.79 3.31
N VAL A 133 18.07 -24.94 2.55
CA VAL A 133 18.00 -25.03 1.08
C VAL A 133 19.39 -24.89 0.46
N PHE A 134 20.20 -23.94 0.92
CA PHE A 134 21.57 -23.77 0.42
C PHE A 134 22.43 -25.00 0.70
N GLU A 135 22.46 -25.50 1.95
CA GLU A 135 23.24 -26.66 2.35
C GLU A 135 22.83 -27.90 1.55
N ARG A 136 21.52 -28.10 1.40
CA ARG A 136 20.98 -29.23 0.68
C ARG A 136 21.28 -29.16 -0.81
N TRP A 137 21.13 -27.99 -1.43
CA TRP A 137 21.59 -27.76 -2.80
C TRP A 137 23.09 -28.06 -2.94
N GLN A 138 23.92 -27.56 -2.02
CA GLN A 138 25.37 -27.73 -2.07
C GLN A 138 25.78 -29.20 -2.01
N ARG A 139 25.10 -29.99 -1.19
CA ARG A 139 25.36 -31.43 -1.03
C ARG A 139 24.81 -32.27 -2.18
N GLU A 140 23.57 -32.01 -2.60
CA GLU A 140 22.82 -32.92 -3.46
C GLU A 140 22.82 -32.50 -4.94
N LEU A 141 22.75 -31.20 -5.22
CA LEU A 141 22.51 -30.67 -6.56
C LEU A 141 23.74 -30.05 -7.20
N LYS A 142 24.57 -29.33 -6.43
CA LYS A 142 25.82 -28.73 -6.93
C LYS A 142 26.74 -29.75 -7.61
N PRO A 143 26.97 -30.98 -7.08
CA PRO A 143 27.79 -31.99 -7.77
C PRO A 143 27.18 -32.47 -9.09
N GLN A 144 25.87 -32.32 -9.27
CA GLN A 144 25.14 -32.69 -10.48
C GLN A 144 25.09 -31.55 -11.52
N GLY A 145 25.82 -30.46 -11.28
CA GLY A 145 25.93 -29.34 -12.21
C GLY A 145 24.84 -28.27 -12.09
N PHE A 146 24.02 -28.30 -11.04
CA PHE A 146 23.07 -27.22 -10.76
C PHE A 146 23.78 -25.99 -10.17
N GLY A 147 23.40 -24.81 -10.64
CA GLY A 147 23.76 -23.53 -10.04
C GLY A 147 22.71 -23.05 -9.04
N LEU A 148 23.11 -22.20 -8.10
CA LEU A 148 22.20 -21.50 -7.19
C LEU A 148 22.63 -20.04 -7.09
N THR A 149 21.68 -19.12 -7.20
CA THR A 149 21.90 -17.69 -7.03
C THR A 149 20.95 -17.11 -6.01
N ALA A 150 21.41 -16.12 -5.24
CA ALA A 150 20.57 -15.31 -4.39
C ALA A 150 20.38 -13.91 -5.00
N GLN A 151 19.21 -13.31 -4.81
CA GLN A 151 18.93 -11.93 -5.23
C GLN A 151 17.91 -11.26 -4.31
N ILE A 152 18.02 -9.95 -4.12
CA ILE A 152 16.95 -9.14 -3.52
C ILE A 152 15.87 -8.91 -4.58
N LEU A 153 14.61 -9.17 -4.21
CA LEU A 153 13.44 -9.14 -5.08
C LEU A 153 12.67 -7.84 -4.98
N ASP A 154 12.72 -7.16 -3.83
CA ASP A 154 12.09 -5.86 -3.63
C ASP A 154 12.83 -4.98 -2.60
N PHE A 155 12.51 -3.69 -2.62
CA PHE A 155 13.16 -2.66 -1.83
C PHE A 155 12.16 -1.73 -1.11
N PRO A 156 11.33 -2.24 -0.18
CA PRO A 156 10.39 -1.42 0.57
C PRO A 156 11.14 -0.32 1.34
N GLY A 157 10.76 0.95 1.10
CA GLY A 157 11.43 2.11 1.72
C GLY A 157 12.90 2.26 1.34
N GLY A 158 13.35 1.64 0.24
CA GLY A 158 14.74 1.69 -0.22
C GLY A 158 15.69 0.69 0.45
N PHE A 159 15.18 -0.22 1.30
CA PHE A 159 15.97 -1.24 1.98
C PHE A 159 15.67 -2.64 1.41
N PRO A 160 16.62 -3.59 1.43
CA PRO A 160 16.37 -4.97 1.01
C PRO A 160 15.15 -5.58 1.73
N GLY A 161 14.11 -5.93 0.97
CA GLY A 161 12.90 -6.56 1.50
C GLY A 161 12.98 -8.07 1.39
N ASP A 162 12.33 -8.67 0.41
CA ASP A 162 12.42 -10.11 0.18
C ASP A 162 13.63 -10.49 -0.66
N ALA A 163 14.29 -11.59 -0.29
CA ALA A 163 15.30 -12.26 -1.06
C ALA A 163 14.75 -13.55 -1.71
N GLY A 164 15.43 -14.03 -2.72
CA GLY A 164 15.07 -15.26 -3.42
C GLY A 164 16.28 -16.15 -3.70
N LEU A 165 16.11 -17.47 -3.53
CA LEU A 165 17.08 -18.47 -4.01
C LEU A 165 16.57 -19.09 -5.30
N THR A 166 17.35 -18.96 -6.38
CA THR A 166 17.01 -19.46 -7.72
C THR A 166 17.94 -20.59 -8.12
N LEU A 167 17.37 -21.76 -8.39
CA LEU A 167 18.08 -22.92 -8.94
C LEU A 167 18.24 -22.74 -10.45
N LYS A 168 19.43 -23.03 -10.98
CA LYS A 168 19.76 -22.90 -12.41
C LYS A 168 20.30 -24.21 -12.98
N TRP A 169 19.97 -24.51 -14.24
CA TRP A 169 20.44 -25.69 -14.97
C TRP A 169 20.57 -25.45 -16.47
N GLY A 170 21.45 -26.22 -17.10
CA GLY A 170 21.77 -26.09 -18.52
C GLY A 170 22.56 -24.82 -18.78
N ARG A 171 23.89 -24.97 -18.86
CA ARG A 171 24.81 -23.88 -19.24
C ARG A 171 24.33 -23.13 -20.47
#